data_AF-A0A0A9F896-F1
#
_entry.id   AF-A0A0A9F896-F1
#
_cell.length_a   1.000
_cell.length_b   1.000
_cell.length_c   1.000
_cell.angle_alpha   90.00
_cell.angle_beta   90.00
_cell.angle_gamma   90.00
#
_symmetry.space_group_name_H-M   'P 1'
#
loop_
_entity.id
_entity.type
_entity.pdbx_description
1 polymer ?
#
loop_
_entity_poly.entity_id
_entity_poly.type
_entity_poly.pdbx_seq_one_letter_code
_entity_poly.pdbx_strand_id
1 'polypeptide(L)'
;MKLDRKPSKCVVFEDDPRGVTAAHNCTMMAVALIGAHPAYELVQADLAVAKYSELSVINLRRLFANKGIRFMDMQKQIIEKSPPKRRLTVDTIF
;
A
#
# COMPACT_ATOMS: atom_id res chain seq x y z
N MET A 1 12.21 14.50 -17.39
CA MET A 1 13.07 13.33 -17.08
C MET A 1 12.20 12.24 -16.48
N LYS A 2 12.46 10.97 -16.78
CA LYS A 2 11.74 9.81 -16.23
C LYS A 2 12.74 8.87 -15.57
N LEU A 3 12.43 8.42 -14.36
CA LEU A 3 13.25 7.44 -13.66
C LEU A 3 12.90 6.05 -14.19
N ASP A 4 13.87 5.29 -14.67
CA ASP A 4 13.64 3.90 -15.14
C ASP A 4 13.54 2.94 -13.96
N ARG A 5 12.49 3.13 -13.15
CA ARG A 5 12.25 2.36 -11.93
C ARG A 5 10.78 2.00 -11.81
N LYS A 6 10.52 0.78 -11.32
CA LYS A 6 9.15 0.32 -11.03
C LYS A 6 8.51 1.22 -9.96
N PRO A 7 7.25 1.69 -10.16
CA PRO A 7 6.52 2.49 -9.19
C PRO A 7 6.49 1.88 -7.77
N SER A 8 6.41 0.55 -7.67
CA SER A 8 6.41 -0.16 -6.39
C SER A 8 7.67 0.02 -5.54
N LYS A 9 8.73 0.60 -6.11
CA LYS A 9 10.01 0.94 -5.46
C LYS A 9 10.24 2.46 -5.34
N CYS A 10 9.22 3.27 -5.64
CA CYS A 10 9.26 4.73 -5.54
C CYS A 10 8.49 5.21 -4.31
N VAL A 11 8.92 6.36 -3.78
CA VAL A 11 8.23 7.09 -2.72
C VAL A 11 7.85 8.46 -3.29
N VAL A 12 6.61 8.85 -3.09
CA VAL A 12 6.08 10.17 -3.42
C VAL A 12 6.03 11.00 -2.13
N PHE A 13 6.41 12.27 -2.23
CA PHE A 13 6.27 13.24 -1.15
C PHE A 13 5.15 14.20 -1.53
N GLU A 14 4.13 14.30 -0.69
CA GLU A 14 2.91 15.07 -0.95
C GLU A 14 2.46 15.77 0.32
N ASP A 15 1.67 16.83 0.21
CA ASP A 15 0.99 17.48 1.33
C ASP A 15 -0.54 17.47 1.17
N ASP A 16 -1.05 16.96 0.03
CA ASP A 16 -2.47 16.83 -0.28
C ASP A 16 -2.93 15.35 -0.28
N PRO A 17 -4.07 15.02 0.37
CA PRO A 17 -4.58 13.65 0.42
C PRO A 17 -4.92 13.05 -0.96
N ARG A 18 -5.23 13.88 -1.96
CA ARG A 18 -5.46 13.45 -3.35
C ARG A 18 -4.16 12.99 -4.01
N GLY A 19 -3.05 13.67 -3.73
CA GLY A 19 -1.71 13.27 -4.20
C GLY A 19 -1.29 11.93 -3.61
N VAL A 20 -1.52 11.75 -2.30
CA VAL A 20 -1.33 10.46 -1.62
C VAL A 20 -2.14 9.34 -2.27
N THR A 21 -3.42 9.59 -2.55
CA THR A 21 -4.31 8.62 -3.22
C THR A 21 -3.80 8.27 -4.62
N ALA A 22 -3.35 9.25 -5.39
CA ALA A 22 -2.79 9.02 -6.71
C ALA A 22 -1.50 8.17 -6.67
N ALA A 23 -0.65 8.37 -5.67
CA ALA A 23 0.56 7.57 -5.47
C ALA A 23 0.23 6.09 -5.19
N HIS A 24 -0.77 5.84 -4.35
CA HIS A 24 -1.23 4.50 -4.02
C HIS A 24 -1.91 3.79 -5.18
N ASN A 25 -2.68 4.51 -6.00
CA ASN A 25 -3.22 3.98 -7.26
C ASN A 25 -2.11 3.48 -8.21
N CYS A 26 -0.92 4.09 -8.14
CA CYS A 26 0.27 3.67 -8.87
C CYS A 26 1.14 2.63 -8.14
N THR A 27 0.70 2.06 -7.01
CA THR A 27 1.45 1.13 -6.13
C THR A 27 2.70 1.71 -5.44
N MET A 28 2.88 3.02 -5.50
CA MET A 28 3.99 3.72 -4.84
C MET A 28 3.75 3.83 -3.33
N MET A 29 4.80 4.18 -2.58
CA MET A 29 4.66 4.61 -1.18
C MET A 29 4.49 6.13 -1.12
N ALA A 30 3.84 6.64 -0.09
CA ALA A 30 3.62 8.07 0.10
C ALA A 30 4.12 8.52 1.48
N VAL A 31 4.89 9.61 1.51
CA VAL A 31 5.23 10.35 2.72
C VAL A 31 4.50 11.69 2.65
N ALA A 32 3.64 11.95 3.63
CA ALA A 32 2.91 13.20 3.70
C ALA A 32 3.63 14.24 4.55
N LEU A 33 3.72 15.48 4.07
CA LEU A 33 4.17 16.62 4.85
C LEU A 33 2.96 17.30 5.50
N ILE A 34 2.95 17.36 6.82
CA ILE A 34 1.91 18.04 7.59
C ILE A 34 2.09 19.55 7.39
N GLY A 35 1.10 20.19 6.79
CA GLY A 35 1.16 21.59 6.39
C GLY A 35 -0.23 22.16 6.16
N ALA A 36 -0.61 22.37 4.90
CA ALA A 36 -1.93 22.87 4.54
C ALA A 36 -3.06 21.94 4.99
N HIS A 37 -2.82 20.63 4.94
CA HIS A 37 -3.71 19.60 5.48
C HIS A 37 -3.23 19.13 6.86
N PRO A 38 -4.12 19.07 7.85
CA PRO A 38 -3.79 18.54 9.17
C PRO A 38 -3.55 17.03 9.14
N ALA A 39 -2.82 16.53 10.12
CA ALA A 39 -2.39 15.13 10.16
C ALA A 39 -3.53 14.11 10.04
N TYR A 40 -4.73 14.44 10.52
CA TYR A 40 -5.90 13.54 10.44
C TYR A 40 -6.45 13.38 9.02
N GLU A 41 -6.18 14.32 8.09
CA GLU A 41 -6.56 14.20 6.68
C GLU A 41 -5.53 13.38 5.89
N LEU A 42 -4.31 13.28 6.40
CA LEU A 42 -3.17 12.61 5.78
C LEU A 42 -3.00 11.16 6.25
N VAL A 43 -3.99 10.59 6.95
CA VAL A 43 -3.97 9.24 7.54
C VAL A 43 -3.74 8.13 6.51
N GLN A 44 -4.07 8.39 5.23
CA GLN A 44 -3.82 7.43 4.16
C GLN A 44 -2.34 7.30 3.81
N ALA A 45 -1.49 8.29 4.13
CA ALA A 45 -0.08 8.21 3.82
C ALA A 45 0.63 7.14 4.65
N ASP A 46 1.69 6.56 4.10
CA ASP A 46 2.44 5.50 4.78
C ASP A 46 3.30 6.05 5.92
N LEU A 47 3.63 7.34 5.87
CA LEU A 47 4.27 8.11 6.93
C LEU A 47 3.88 9.58 6.79
N ALA A 48 3.48 10.23 7.88
CA ALA A 48 3.29 11.68 7.94
C ALA A 48 4.39 12.31 8.80
N VAL A 49 5.00 13.40 8.33
CA VAL A 49 6.06 14.14 9.04
C VAL A 49 5.73 15.63 9.07
N ALA A 50 6.17 16.33 10.11
CA ALA A 50 6.00 17.78 10.16
C ALA A 50 7.10 18.51 9.36
N LYS A 51 8.29 17.91 9.27
CA LYS A 51 9.45 18.47 8.55
C LYS A 51 10.29 17.37 7.92
N TYR A 52 10.91 17.65 6.77
CA TYR A 52 11.82 16.71 6.12
C TYR A 52 13.08 16.39 6.93
N SER A 53 13.47 17.26 7.88
CA SER A 53 14.58 17.00 8.80
C SER A 53 14.35 15.82 9.73
N GLU A 54 13.11 15.36 9.88
CA GLU A 54 12.73 14.18 10.68
C GLU A 54 12.87 12.88 9.89
N LEU A 55 13.09 12.97 8.57
CA LEU A 55 13.26 11.80 7.72
C LEU A 55 14.71 11.32 7.73
N SER A 56 14.84 10.01 7.92
CA SER A 56 16.08 9.29 7.64
C SER A 56 15.88 8.31 6.50
N VAL A 57 16.98 7.89 5.87
CA VAL A 57 16.97 6.82 4.86
C VAL A 57 16.38 5.52 5.45
N ILE A 58 16.52 5.31 6.76
CA ILE A 58 15.95 4.15 7.46
C ILE A 58 14.42 4.19 7.43
N ASN A 59 13.80 5.36 7.63
CA ASN A 59 12.35 5.53 7.53
C ASN A 59 11.86 5.12 6.14
N LEU A 60 12.53 5.59 5.08
CA LEU A 60 12.19 5.25 3.70
C LEU A 60 12.33 3.75 3.40
N ARG A 61 13.38 3.09 3.91
CA ARG A 61 13.55 1.63 3.75
C ARG A 61 12.43 0.86 4.44
N ARG A 62 11.99 1.30 5.62
CA ARG A 62 10.91 0.65 6.40
C ARG A 62 9.56 0.70 5.70
N LEU A 63 9.28 1.75 4.92
CA LEU A 63 8.07 1.82 4.08
C LEU A 63 7.92 0.55 3.22
N PHE A 64 9.01 0.08 2.61
CA PHE A 64 8.96 -1.09 1.74
C PHE A 64 9.04 -2.44 2.49
N ALA A 65 9.49 -2.46 3.75
CA ALA A 65 9.54 -3.68 4.55
C ALA A 65 8.13 -4.16 4.96
N ASN A 66 7.24 -3.21 5.23
CA ASN A 66 5.88 -3.51 5.71
C ASN A 66 4.91 -3.94 4.60
N LYS A 67 5.29 -3.81 3.31
CA LYS A 67 4.46 -4.28 2.18
C LYS A 67 4.18 -5.78 2.22
N GLY A 68 5.08 -6.58 2.80
CA GLY A 68 4.86 -8.02 2.95
C GLY A 68 3.64 -8.35 3.81
N ILE A 69 3.29 -7.49 4.77
CA ILE A 69 2.13 -7.68 5.66
C ILE A 69 0.82 -7.34 4.91
N ARG A 70 0.76 -6.16 4.26
CA ARG A 70 -0.44 -5.70 3.53
C ARG A 70 -0.78 -6.54 2.29
N PHE A 71 0.23 -7.08 1.59
CA PHE A 71 -0.02 -7.96 0.44
C PHE A 71 -0.64 -9.30 0.85
N MET A 72 -0.23 -9.84 2.00
CA MET A 72 -0.79 -11.07 2.56
C MET A 72 -2.27 -10.91 2.96
N ASP A 73 -2.66 -9.74 3.48
CA ASP A 73 -4.05 -9.45 3.83
C ASP A 73 -5.00 -9.55 2.62
N MET A 74 -4.56 -9.06 1.46
CA MET A 74 -5.35 -9.13 0.23
C MET A 74 -5.49 -10.57 -0.31
N GLN A 75 -4.42 -11.37 -0.24
CA GLN A 75 -4.49 -12.79 -0.60
C GLN A 75 -5.37 -13.58 0.37
N LYS A 76 -5.34 -13.25 1.67
CA LYS A 76 -6.21 -13.87 2.68
C LYS A 76 -7.69 -13.65 2.38
N GLN A 77 -8.08 -12.43 1.96
CA GLN A 77 -9.46 -12.14 1.54
C GLN A 77 -9.90 -12.94 0.29
N ILE A 78 -8.99 -13.18 -0.67
CA ILE A 78 -9.30 -13.98 -1.86
C ILE A 78 -9.54 -15.44 -1.50
N ILE A 79 -8.76 -15.99 -0.56
CA ILE A 79 -8.91 -17.38 -0.08
C ILE A 79 -10.24 -17.55 0.67
N GLU A 80 -10.59 -16.62 1.58
CA GLU A 80 -11.82 -16.69 2.38
C GLU A 80 -13.11 -16.57 1.55
N LYS A 81 -13.08 -15.86 0.41
CA LYS A 81 -14.25 -15.75 -0.49
C LYS A 81 -14.47 -16.95 -1.40
N SER A 82 -13.53 -17.88 -1.49
CA SER A 82 -13.72 -19.06 -2.33
C SER A 82 -14.75 -20.00 -1.68
N PRO A 83 -15.88 -20.33 -2.33
CA PRO A 83 -16.83 -21.26 -1.76
C PRO A 83 -16.15 -22.62 -1.57
N PRO A 84 -16.43 -23.35 -0.49
CA PRO A 84 -15.84 -24.66 -0.26
C PRO A 84 -16.16 -25.55 -1.46
N LYS A 85 -15.11 -26.10 -2.09
CA LYS A 85 -15.25 -26.99 -3.26
C LYS A 85 -16.13 -28.18 -2.86
N ARG A 86 -17.40 -28.18 -3.27
CA ARG A 86 -18.30 -29.33 -3.11
C ARG A 86 -17.68 -30.50 -3.89
N ARG A 87 -17.35 -31.59 -3.18
CA ARG A 87 -17.03 -32.88 -3.82
C ARG A 87 -18.31 -33.36 -4.51
N LEU A 88 -18.35 -33.31 -5.84
CA LEU A 88 -19.32 -34.06 -6.61
C LEU A 88 -18.86 -35.52 -6.61
N THR A 89 -19.42 -36.35 -5.73
CA THR A 89 -19.34 -37.80 -5.87
C THR A 89 -20.23 -38.17 -7.06
N VAL A 90 -19.60 -38.46 -8.19
CA VAL A 90 -20.30 -39.04 -9.34
C VAL A 90 -20.53 -40.50 -8.99
N ASP A 91 -21.71 -40.80 -8.44
CA ASP A 91 -22.16 -42.18 -8.26
C ASP A 91 -22.43 -42.76 -9.65
N THR A 92 -21.41 -43.41 -10.21
CA THR A 92 -21.54 -44.23 -11.41
C THR A 92 -21.80 -45.66 -10.95
N ILE A 93 -23.04 -46.13 -10.97
CA ILE A 93 -23.34 -47.56 -10.98
C ILE A 93 -24.50 -47.82 -11.95
N PHE A 94 -24.20 -48.66 -12.93
CA PHE A 94 -25.08 -49.26 -13.95
C PHE A 94 -26.11 -50.21 -13.35
#